data_AF-A0AA39YGN6-F1
#
_entry.id   AF-A0AA39YGN6-F1
#
_cell.length_a   1.000
_cell.length_b   1.000
_cell.length_c   1.000
_cell.angle_alpha   90.00
_cell.angle_beta   90.00
_cell.angle_gamma   90.00
#
_symmetry.space_group_name_H-M   'P 1'
#
loop_
_entity.id
_entity.type
_entity.pdbx_description
1 polymer ?
#
loop_
_entity_poly.entity_id
_entity_poly.type
_entity_poly.pdbx_seq_one_letter_code
_entity_poly.pdbx_strand_id
1 'polypeptide(L)'
;MATLSKELSRRLARTRFSEPDCLSALRGEALPENLGNDVARLCLVAGIRQHLSFAKCSEVEQLCAQDNGPITNTFSRARNARLIMSNEIPTPEQMDGAASYPYCIWYPDLAREDTYRKLVAAFPDMRYQVGRACAVAGYVDLYLELGLLPDVSIAEEARESGQGSLRIFNHIMAAPVRYSVMNDYDLTVELHTPKPGAFLNADTAVCGSLDGRKAFSKAFGPWRYFNITEDWGIAETSTRIQPAILREDESALLGTPLPFDLPTIHKDLLILAAATEGNVDRYVRLRRPQRSVYGELHCLVSGIYKSTAMALWLESNPDVMHIVAAAWDKDDVSALRRAIYARHVMNNDTSRLLKADPPVPDEELPYWIWYPTLPSTHTLVKLAEARPAMRQQCIRAGAEKKQASS
;
A
#
# COMPACT_ATOMS: atom_id res chain seq x y z
N MET A 1 -6.60 34.76 20.32
CA MET A 1 -6.57 34.12 18.97
C MET A 1 -5.30 34.41 18.19
N ALA A 2 -4.93 35.68 17.90
CA ALA A 2 -3.75 35.99 17.07
C ALA A 2 -2.38 35.49 17.63
N THR A 3 -2.18 35.50 18.96
CA THR A 3 -0.92 35.05 19.58
C THR A 3 -0.75 33.53 19.56
N LEU A 4 -1.83 32.78 19.80
CA LEU A 4 -1.81 31.31 19.73
C LEU A 4 -1.68 30.80 18.28
N SER A 5 -2.33 31.48 17.33
CA SER A 5 -2.18 31.15 15.91
C SER A 5 -0.73 31.27 15.45
N LYS A 6 -0.03 32.35 15.86
CA LYS A 6 1.41 32.52 15.59
C LYS A 6 2.28 31.44 16.24
N GLU A 7 1.92 30.97 17.43
CA GLU A 7 2.66 29.91 18.11
C GLU A 7 2.51 28.55 17.41
N LEU A 8 1.31 28.19 16.97
CA LEU A 8 1.07 26.96 16.20
C LEU A 8 1.80 27.00 14.85
N SER A 9 1.79 28.12 14.14
CA SER A 9 2.58 28.28 12.91
C SER A 9 4.08 28.10 13.17
N ARG A 10 4.58 28.57 14.33
CA ARG A 10 5.98 28.39 14.73
C ARG A 10 6.30 26.92 15.01
N ARG A 11 5.40 26.18 15.66
CA ARG A 11 5.56 24.73 15.89
C ARG A 11 5.59 23.94 14.59
N LEU A 12 4.73 24.30 13.63
CA LEU A 12 4.68 23.69 12.29
C LEU A 12 5.96 23.92 11.49
N ALA A 13 6.69 25.01 11.74
CA ALA A 13 7.97 25.30 11.10
C ALA A 13 9.16 24.52 11.71
N ARG A 14 9.03 23.96 12.92
CA ARG A 14 10.11 23.28 13.63
C ARG A 14 10.15 21.79 13.29
N THR A 15 11.26 21.32 12.74
CA THR A 15 11.40 19.94 12.20
C THR A 15 12.25 19.01 13.06
N ARG A 16 12.76 19.49 14.21
CA ARG A 16 13.66 18.71 15.07
C ARG A 16 12.92 17.55 15.74
N PHE A 17 13.51 16.36 15.68
CA PHE A 17 13.02 15.20 16.42
C PHE A 17 13.25 15.39 17.93
N SER A 18 12.22 15.12 18.73
CA SER A 18 12.25 15.09 20.19
C SER A 18 11.48 13.86 20.66
N GLU A 19 12.19 12.92 21.27
CA GLU A 19 11.59 11.70 21.83
C GLU A 19 10.58 12.00 22.95
N PRO A 20 10.86 12.91 23.91
CA PRO A 20 9.86 13.33 24.90
C PRO A 20 8.59 13.92 24.26
N ASP A 21 8.72 14.79 23.25
CA ASP A 21 7.55 15.37 22.57
C ASP A 21 6.71 14.27 21.89
N CYS A 22 7.37 13.31 21.24
CA CYS A 22 6.70 12.19 20.57
C CYS A 22 5.95 11.32 21.58
N LEU A 23 6.57 11.05 22.74
CA LEU A 23 5.98 10.22 23.79
C LEU A 23 4.76 10.89 24.43
N SER A 24 4.88 12.17 24.81
CA SER A 24 3.75 12.91 25.39
C SER A 24 2.61 13.10 24.39
N ALA A 25 2.91 13.27 23.10
CA ALA A 25 1.87 13.30 22.06
C ALA A 25 1.16 11.95 21.91
N LEU A 26 1.92 10.83 21.87
CA LEU A 26 1.35 9.49 21.80
C LEU A 26 0.41 9.17 22.95
N ARG A 27 0.77 9.59 24.17
CA ARG A 27 -0.01 9.38 25.40
C ARG A 27 -1.16 10.36 25.58
N GLY A 28 -1.34 11.29 24.64
CA GLY A 28 -2.37 12.32 24.69
C GLY A 28 -2.17 13.33 25.83
N GLU A 29 -0.93 13.58 26.23
CA GLU A 29 -0.57 14.47 27.34
C GLU A 29 -0.33 15.91 26.87
N ALA A 30 0.29 16.09 25.70
CA ALA A 30 0.67 17.42 25.20
C ALA A 30 0.81 17.48 23.67
N LEU A 31 0.61 18.67 23.09
CA LEU A 31 0.98 18.94 21.71
C LEU A 31 2.51 19.03 21.55
N PRO A 32 3.11 18.39 20.52
CA PRO A 32 4.52 18.56 20.21
C PRO A 32 4.92 20.03 20.00
N GLU A 33 6.15 20.37 20.37
CA GLU A 33 6.76 21.67 20.05
C GLU A 33 7.26 21.71 18.60
N ASN A 34 7.53 20.54 18.02
CA ASN A 34 8.13 20.36 16.71
C ASN A 34 7.15 19.71 15.71
N LEU A 35 5.98 20.32 15.51
CA LEU A 35 4.96 19.84 14.55
C LEU A 35 5.42 19.84 13.09
N GLY A 36 6.56 20.45 12.77
CA GLY A 36 7.22 20.30 11.47
C GLY A 36 7.88 18.93 11.27
N ASN A 37 8.08 18.16 12.34
CA ASN A 37 8.67 16.81 12.27
C ASN A 37 7.60 15.74 11.99
N ASP A 38 7.79 14.94 10.95
CA ASP A 38 6.79 13.94 10.53
C ASP A 38 6.50 12.88 11.61
N VAL A 39 7.50 12.41 12.35
CA VAL A 39 7.32 11.41 13.41
C VAL A 39 6.47 12.00 14.55
N ALA A 40 6.73 13.25 14.94
CA ALA A 40 5.93 13.95 15.93
C ALA A 40 4.46 14.12 15.49
N ARG A 41 4.21 14.37 14.19
CA ARG A 41 2.85 14.44 13.65
C ARG A 41 2.14 13.08 13.71
N LEU A 42 2.82 11.99 13.35
CA LEU A 42 2.25 10.64 13.44
C LEU A 42 1.92 10.28 14.88
N CYS A 43 2.82 10.58 15.82
CA CYS A 43 2.59 10.43 17.26
C CYS A 43 1.36 11.22 17.73
N LEU A 44 1.20 12.47 17.27
CA LEU A 44 0.04 13.29 17.59
C LEU A 44 -1.25 12.71 17.02
N VAL A 45 -1.26 12.24 15.77
CA VAL A 45 -2.44 11.59 15.16
C VAL A 45 -2.84 10.36 15.96
N ALA A 46 -1.89 9.49 16.30
CA ALA A 46 -2.14 8.33 17.15
C ALA A 46 -2.71 8.75 18.52
N GLY A 47 -2.10 9.74 19.18
CA GLY A 47 -2.57 10.25 20.47
C GLY A 47 -4.00 10.81 20.42
N ILE A 48 -4.33 11.62 19.42
CA ILE A 48 -5.69 12.16 19.21
C ILE A 48 -6.69 11.00 19.04
N ARG A 49 -6.35 9.97 18.26
CA ARG A 49 -7.24 8.82 18.02
C ARG A 49 -7.45 7.93 19.25
N GLN A 50 -6.47 7.87 20.15
CA GLN A 50 -6.52 7.01 21.34
C GLN A 50 -7.13 7.71 22.56
N HIS A 51 -7.01 9.04 22.67
CA HIS A 51 -7.36 9.78 23.89
C HIS A 51 -8.46 10.83 23.65
N LEU A 52 -9.70 10.53 24.06
CA LEU A 52 -10.85 11.44 23.86
C LEU A 52 -10.67 12.80 24.56
N SER A 53 -10.18 12.82 25.80
CA SER A 53 -9.94 14.06 26.54
C SER A 53 -8.94 14.96 25.81
N PHE A 54 -7.92 14.36 25.20
CA PHE A 54 -6.91 15.07 24.41
C PHE A 54 -7.48 15.57 23.09
N ALA A 55 -8.26 14.75 22.37
CA ALA A 55 -8.94 15.17 21.13
C ALA A 55 -9.88 16.38 21.33
N LYS A 56 -10.41 16.55 22.54
CA LYS A 56 -11.29 17.65 22.95
C LYS A 56 -10.58 18.82 23.60
N CYS A 57 -9.26 18.75 23.83
CA CYS A 57 -8.57 19.85 24.48
C CYS A 57 -8.52 21.08 23.57
N SER A 58 -8.52 22.27 24.18
CA SER A 58 -8.61 23.54 23.48
C SER A 58 -7.50 23.73 22.45
N GLU A 59 -6.33 23.15 22.71
CA GLU A 59 -5.14 23.23 21.89
C GLU A 59 -5.28 22.40 20.61
N VAL A 60 -5.84 21.19 20.69
CA VAL A 60 -6.13 20.35 19.52
C VAL A 60 -7.27 20.95 18.70
N GLU A 61 -8.31 21.49 19.34
CA GLU A 61 -9.40 22.17 18.63
C GLU A 61 -8.89 23.36 17.82
N GLN A 62 -8.03 24.18 18.42
CA GLN A 62 -7.42 25.33 17.73
C GLN A 62 -6.44 24.90 16.63
N LEU A 63 -5.73 23.79 16.81
CA LEU A 63 -4.87 23.23 15.77
C LEU A 63 -5.70 22.78 14.56
N CYS A 64 -6.84 22.13 14.79
CA CYS A 64 -7.75 21.66 13.72
C CYS A 64 -8.49 22.82 13.03
N ALA A 65 -8.70 23.94 13.73
CA ALA A 65 -9.35 25.14 13.20
C ALA A 65 -8.39 26.09 12.44
N GLN A 66 -7.10 25.75 12.33
CA GLN A 66 -6.16 26.49 11.47
C GLN A 66 -6.46 26.24 9.98
N ASP A 67 -5.83 27.03 9.11
CA ASP A 67 -5.96 26.94 7.65
C ASP A 67 -6.02 25.50 7.13
N ASN A 68 -6.90 25.20 6.17
CA ASN A 68 -7.29 23.86 5.70
C ASN A 68 -6.23 23.19 4.80
N GLY A 69 -4.96 23.27 5.19
CA GLY A 69 -3.85 22.62 4.53
C GLY A 69 -3.82 21.09 4.75
N PRO A 70 -3.03 20.34 3.96
CA PRO A 70 -2.98 18.88 4.06
C PRO A 70 -2.64 18.34 5.46
N ILE A 71 -1.73 19.02 6.17
CA ILE A 71 -1.28 18.60 7.52
C ILE A 71 -2.38 18.82 8.56
N THR A 72 -3.01 20.00 8.57
CA THR A 72 -4.08 20.33 9.51
C THR A 72 -5.31 19.47 9.27
N ASN A 73 -5.64 19.18 8.00
CA ASN A 73 -6.72 18.25 7.65
C ASN A 73 -6.51 16.84 8.23
N THR A 74 -5.26 16.34 8.30
CA THR A 74 -4.96 15.05 8.96
C THR A 74 -5.31 15.08 10.46
N PHE A 75 -5.01 16.17 11.17
CA PHE A 75 -5.39 16.30 12.58
C PHE A 75 -6.91 16.42 12.76
N SER A 76 -7.58 17.16 11.87
CA SER A 76 -9.04 17.27 11.87
C SER A 76 -9.70 15.91 11.63
N ARG A 77 -9.23 15.12 10.67
CA ARG A 77 -9.70 13.74 10.45
C ARG A 77 -9.47 12.87 11.68
N ALA A 78 -8.27 12.91 12.28
CA ALA A 78 -7.98 12.16 13.50
C ALA A 78 -8.93 12.50 14.65
N ARG A 79 -9.20 13.80 14.85
CA ARG A 79 -10.12 14.30 15.87
C ARG A 79 -11.56 13.87 15.57
N ASN A 80 -12.04 14.09 14.35
CA ASN A 80 -13.39 13.72 13.93
C ASN A 80 -13.62 12.21 14.07
N ALA A 81 -12.64 11.38 13.71
CA ALA A 81 -12.70 9.93 13.95
C ALA A 81 -12.89 9.62 15.43
N ARG A 82 -12.08 10.23 16.32
CA ARG A 82 -12.17 10.01 17.77
C ARG A 82 -13.53 10.41 18.36
N LEU A 83 -14.10 11.53 17.91
CA LEU A 83 -15.43 11.97 18.32
C LEU A 83 -16.49 10.95 17.90
N ILE A 84 -16.49 10.53 16.62
CA ILE A 84 -17.43 9.53 16.10
C ILE A 84 -17.34 8.23 16.90
N MET A 85 -16.13 7.70 17.09
CA MET A 85 -15.87 6.49 17.89
C MET A 85 -16.29 6.63 19.36
N SER A 86 -16.49 7.86 19.84
CA SER A 86 -16.97 8.17 21.19
C SER A 86 -18.47 8.51 21.23
N ASN A 87 -19.21 8.22 20.16
CA ASN A 87 -20.64 8.50 19.99
C ASN A 87 -21.01 9.98 19.86
N GLU A 88 -20.09 10.79 19.37
CA GLU A 88 -20.30 12.23 19.15
C GLU A 88 -20.19 12.56 17.66
N ILE A 89 -21.21 13.23 17.13
CA ILE A 89 -21.25 13.65 15.73
C ILE A 89 -20.50 14.98 15.59
N PRO A 90 -19.45 15.08 14.76
CA PRO A 90 -18.79 16.34 14.49
C PRO A 90 -19.78 17.36 13.89
N THR A 91 -19.56 18.64 14.19
CA THR A 91 -20.42 19.71 13.63
C THR A 91 -20.13 19.92 12.14
N PRO A 92 -21.06 20.53 11.37
CA PRO A 92 -20.81 20.85 9.96
C PRO A 92 -19.53 21.67 9.73
N GLU A 93 -19.16 22.54 10.67
CA GLU A 93 -17.93 23.33 10.60
C GLU A 93 -16.67 22.48 10.81
N GLN A 94 -16.76 21.43 11.65
CA GLN A 94 -15.65 20.49 11.87
C GLN A 94 -15.48 19.52 10.70
N MET A 95 -16.55 19.32 9.94
CA MET A 95 -16.65 18.41 8.80
C MET A 95 -17.00 19.17 7.51
N ASP A 96 -16.31 20.28 7.28
CA ASP A 96 -16.49 21.12 6.09
C ASP A 96 -15.78 20.51 4.88
N GLY A 97 -16.51 19.65 4.17
CA GLY A 97 -16.07 19.00 2.94
C GLY A 97 -15.21 17.74 3.14
N ALA A 98 -15.04 16.98 2.05
CA ALA A 98 -14.46 15.64 2.07
C ALA A 98 -13.02 15.57 2.63
N ALA A 99 -12.26 16.66 2.59
CA ALA A 99 -10.90 16.70 3.14
C ALA A 99 -10.85 16.49 4.66
N SER A 100 -11.94 16.77 5.37
CA SER A 100 -12.07 16.64 6.82
C SER A 100 -12.71 15.31 7.25
N TYR A 101 -13.14 14.48 6.30
CA TYR A 101 -13.83 13.23 6.57
C TYR A 101 -12.82 12.13 6.92
N PRO A 102 -12.89 11.56 8.13
CA PRO A 102 -12.01 10.45 8.48
C PRO A 102 -12.33 9.21 7.66
N TYR A 103 -11.27 8.58 7.14
CA TYR A 103 -11.41 7.33 6.37
C TYR A 103 -11.72 6.12 7.27
N CYS A 104 -11.04 6.00 8.41
CA CYS A 104 -11.26 4.95 9.41
C CYS A 104 -11.92 5.51 10.69
N ILE A 105 -13.17 5.10 10.93
CA ILE A 105 -14.03 5.58 12.04
C ILE A 105 -14.42 4.49 13.05
N TRP A 106 -13.77 3.33 12.99
CA TRP A 106 -14.13 2.12 13.75
C TRP A 106 -12.95 1.52 14.54
N TYR A 107 -11.81 2.21 14.59
CA TYR A 107 -10.61 1.75 15.29
C TYR A 107 -9.90 2.90 16.02
N PRO A 108 -9.61 2.79 17.33
CA PRO A 108 -9.59 1.56 18.13
C PRO A 108 -10.96 1.12 18.67
N ASP A 109 -11.96 1.99 18.67
CA ASP A 109 -13.27 1.73 19.25
C ASP A 109 -14.38 1.83 18.20
N LEU A 110 -15.48 1.10 18.43
CA LEU A 110 -16.69 1.20 17.63
C LEU A 110 -17.67 2.21 18.23
N ALA A 111 -18.25 3.06 17.39
CA ALA A 111 -19.44 3.80 17.74
C ALA A 111 -20.68 2.88 17.75
N ARG A 112 -21.72 3.29 18.46
CA ARG A 112 -23.03 2.65 18.47
C ARG A 112 -23.71 2.81 17.11
N GLU A 113 -24.56 1.84 16.78
CA GLU A 113 -25.34 1.83 15.55
C GLU A 113 -26.15 3.13 15.34
N ASP A 114 -26.79 3.65 16.39
CA ASP A 114 -27.54 4.92 16.33
C ASP A 114 -26.66 6.14 16.03
N THR A 115 -25.39 6.12 16.47
CA THR A 115 -24.43 7.18 16.14
C THR A 115 -24.15 7.17 14.66
N TYR A 116 -23.92 5.99 14.08
CA TYR A 116 -23.70 5.87 12.64
C TYR A 116 -24.92 6.27 11.81
N ARG A 117 -26.15 5.95 12.24
CA ARG A 117 -27.37 6.47 11.61
C ARG A 117 -27.39 8.00 11.59
N LYS A 118 -27.11 8.63 12.72
CA LYS A 118 -27.04 10.10 12.83
C LYS A 118 -25.92 10.69 11.97
N LEU A 119 -24.78 10.00 11.90
CA LEU A 119 -23.64 10.43 11.09
C LEU A 119 -24.01 10.48 9.61
N VAL A 120 -24.64 9.43 9.07
CA VAL A 120 -25.05 9.41 7.65
C VAL A 120 -26.19 10.40 7.37
N ALA A 121 -27.09 10.62 8.33
CA ALA A 121 -28.12 11.64 8.19
C ALA A 121 -27.53 13.06 8.10
N ALA A 122 -26.46 13.36 8.85
CA ALA A 122 -25.78 14.65 8.82
C ALA A 122 -24.80 14.78 7.63
N PHE A 123 -24.11 13.68 7.29
CA PHE A 123 -23.05 13.62 6.28
C PHE A 123 -23.25 12.39 5.36
N PRO A 124 -24.17 12.46 4.39
CA PRO A 124 -24.51 11.31 3.53
C PRO A 124 -23.34 10.70 2.77
N ASP A 125 -22.33 11.51 2.45
CA ASP A 125 -21.13 11.08 1.71
C ASP A 125 -20.23 10.14 2.52
N MET A 126 -20.40 10.06 3.85
CA MET A 126 -19.67 9.11 4.72
C MET A 126 -20.28 7.71 4.79
N ARG A 127 -21.33 7.43 4.02
CA ARG A 127 -22.08 6.16 4.09
C ARG A 127 -21.21 4.90 3.86
N TYR A 128 -20.12 4.98 3.09
CA TYR A 128 -19.24 3.81 2.89
C TYR A 128 -18.30 3.58 4.08
N GLN A 129 -17.80 4.64 4.71
CA GLN A 129 -17.05 4.55 5.96
C GLN A 129 -17.92 3.94 7.06
N VAL A 130 -19.19 4.35 7.13
CA VAL A 130 -20.19 3.75 8.02
C VAL A 130 -20.49 2.30 7.64
N GLY A 131 -20.63 1.98 6.36
CA GLY A 131 -20.83 0.61 5.89
C GLY A 131 -19.68 -0.32 6.30
N ARG A 132 -18.44 0.16 6.20
CA ARG A 132 -17.27 -0.58 6.66
C ARG A 132 -17.21 -0.72 8.18
N ALA A 133 -17.62 0.31 8.93
CA ALA A 133 -17.79 0.19 10.38
C ALA A 133 -18.86 -0.85 10.76
N CYS A 134 -19.95 -0.95 9.98
CA CYS A 134 -20.97 -1.99 10.17
C CYS A 134 -20.40 -3.38 9.89
N ALA A 135 -19.53 -3.53 8.88
CA ALA A 135 -18.82 -4.77 8.61
C ALA A 135 -17.91 -5.19 9.77
N VAL A 136 -17.30 -4.26 10.50
CA VAL A 136 -16.55 -4.57 11.72
C VAL A 136 -17.48 -4.92 12.89
N ALA A 137 -18.54 -4.13 13.09
CA ALA A 137 -19.42 -4.27 14.24
C ALA A 137 -20.48 -5.39 14.13
N GLY A 138 -20.74 -5.90 12.94
CA GLY A 138 -21.86 -6.80 12.65
C GLY A 138 -23.23 -6.11 12.65
N TYR A 139 -23.29 -4.81 12.38
CA TYR A 139 -24.55 -4.03 12.31
C TYR A 139 -25.25 -4.24 10.96
N VAL A 140 -25.83 -5.43 10.80
CA VAL A 140 -26.44 -5.88 9.53
C VAL A 140 -27.60 -4.98 9.10
N ASP A 141 -28.48 -4.62 10.02
CA ASP A 141 -29.70 -3.87 9.68
C ASP A 141 -29.34 -2.45 9.20
N LEU A 142 -28.47 -1.75 9.93
CA LEU A 142 -27.91 -0.49 9.46
C LEU A 142 -27.19 -0.62 8.11
N TYR A 143 -26.36 -1.66 7.92
CA TYR A 143 -25.67 -1.84 6.63
C TYR A 143 -26.65 -1.90 5.45
N LEU A 144 -27.78 -2.60 5.61
CA LEU A 144 -28.83 -2.70 4.59
C LEU A 144 -29.56 -1.37 4.39
N GLU A 145 -29.81 -0.59 5.45
CA GLU A 145 -30.42 0.74 5.38
C GLU A 145 -29.60 1.74 4.53
N LEU A 146 -28.28 1.59 4.49
CA LEU A 146 -27.38 2.52 3.77
C LEU A 146 -27.52 2.46 2.23
N GLY A 147 -28.09 1.38 1.69
CA GLY A 147 -28.27 1.21 0.24
C GLY A 147 -26.97 1.33 -0.55
N LEU A 148 -25.89 0.74 -0.04
CA LEU A 148 -24.57 0.80 -0.67
C LEU A 148 -24.50 -0.11 -1.90
N LEU A 149 -23.62 0.24 -2.85
CA LEU A 149 -23.20 -0.74 -3.83
C LEU A 149 -22.39 -1.85 -3.13
N PRO A 150 -22.46 -3.11 -3.61
CA PRO A 150 -21.71 -4.22 -3.03
C PRO A 150 -20.18 -4.02 -3.17
N ASP A 151 -19.56 -3.38 -2.18
CA ASP A 151 -18.14 -3.00 -2.19
C ASP A 151 -17.23 -4.14 -1.69
N VAL A 152 -16.14 -4.39 -2.42
CA VAL A 152 -15.21 -5.50 -2.10
C VAL A 152 -14.41 -5.26 -0.82
N SER A 153 -14.08 -4.02 -0.46
CA SER A 153 -13.36 -3.74 0.78
C SER A 153 -14.24 -3.94 2.01
N ILE A 154 -15.53 -3.58 1.92
CA ILE A 154 -16.50 -3.92 2.98
C ILE A 154 -16.68 -5.44 3.09
N ALA A 155 -16.70 -6.18 1.97
CA ALA A 155 -16.76 -7.64 2.01
C ALA A 155 -15.52 -8.25 2.68
N GLU A 156 -14.32 -7.81 2.30
CA GLU A 156 -13.08 -8.28 2.93
C GLU A 156 -13.09 -7.98 4.43
N GLU A 157 -13.48 -6.77 4.85
CA GLU A 157 -13.61 -6.41 6.27
C GLU A 157 -14.61 -7.32 7.00
N ALA A 158 -15.78 -7.54 6.41
CA ALA A 158 -16.85 -8.35 7.01
C ALA A 158 -16.43 -9.82 7.17
N ARG A 159 -15.65 -10.35 6.22
CA ARG A 159 -15.12 -11.71 6.28
C ARG A 159 -14.17 -11.90 7.47
N GLU A 160 -13.34 -10.90 7.77
CA GLU A 160 -12.32 -10.98 8.81
C GLU A 160 -12.82 -10.59 10.22
N SER A 161 -14.00 -9.96 10.33
CA SER A 161 -14.50 -9.38 11.59
C SER A 161 -15.33 -10.33 12.47
N GLY A 162 -15.68 -11.53 11.97
CA GLY A 162 -16.31 -12.61 12.76
C GLY A 162 -17.79 -12.88 12.44
N GLN A 163 -18.44 -13.69 13.30
CA GLN A 163 -19.73 -14.35 12.99
C GLN A 163 -20.89 -13.37 12.70
N GLY A 164 -20.95 -12.24 13.42
CA GLY A 164 -21.99 -11.22 13.20
C GLY A 164 -21.87 -10.53 11.83
N SER A 165 -20.65 -10.41 11.33
CA SER A 165 -20.30 -9.72 10.09
C SER A 165 -20.48 -10.59 8.84
N LEU A 166 -20.48 -11.93 9.00
CA LEU A 166 -20.66 -12.86 7.87
C LEU A 166 -21.97 -12.66 7.11
N ARG A 167 -23.02 -12.12 7.74
CA ARG A 167 -24.27 -11.79 7.04
C ARG A 167 -24.07 -10.66 6.03
N ILE A 168 -23.26 -9.65 6.35
CA ILE A 168 -22.88 -8.56 5.43
C ILE A 168 -22.02 -9.11 4.31
N PHE A 169 -21.01 -9.93 4.64
CA PHE A 169 -20.18 -10.61 3.64
C PHE A 169 -21.03 -11.41 2.65
N ASN A 170 -21.89 -12.30 3.14
CA ASN A 170 -22.74 -13.14 2.29
C ASN A 170 -23.71 -12.29 1.45
N HIS A 171 -24.24 -11.19 2.00
CA HIS A 171 -25.08 -10.27 1.25
C HIS A 171 -24.33 -9.64 0.06
N ILE A 172 -23.11 -9.13 0.29
CA ILE A 172 -22.28 -8.55 -0.77
C ILE A 172 -21.88 -9.60 -1.81
N MET A 173 -21.48 -10.80 -1.35
CA MET A 173 -21.03 -11.88 -2.23
C MET A 173 -22.15 -12.51 -3.06
N ALA A 174 -23.41 -12.41 -2.61
CA ALA A 174 -24.57 -12.84 -3.38
C ALA A 174 -24.94 -11.87 -4.51
N ALA A 175 -24.36 -10.66 -4.53
CA ALA A 175 -24.63 -9.70 -5.58
C ALA A 175 -24.01 -10.14 -6.92
N PRO A 176 -24.71 -9.98 -8.05
CA PRO A 176 -24.21 -10.38 -9.37
C PRO A 176 -23.02 -9.52 -9.83
N VAL A 177 -22.93 -8.28 -9.32
CA VAL A 177 -21.85 -7.32 -9.63
C VAL A 177 -21.40 -6.69 -8.33
N ARG A 178 -20.08 -6.63 -8.14
CA ARG A 178 -19.40 -5.98 -7.01
C ARG A 178 -18.53 -4.84 -7.51
N TYR A 179 -18.23 -3.90 -6.61
CA TYR A 179 -17.61 -2.63 -6.92
C TYR A 179 -16.34 -2.39 -6.10
N SER A 180 -15.41 -1.61 -6.66
CA SER A 180 -14.29 -1.01 -5.92
C SER A 180 -14.64 0.46 -5.70
N VAL A 181 -15.30 0.74 -4.58
CA VAL A 181 -15.71 2.08 -4.16
C VAL A 181 -14.68 2.65 -3.19
N MET A 182 -14.26 1.85 -2.20
CA MET A 182 -13.22 2.22 -1.26
C MET A 182 -11.84 1.81 -1.78
N ASN A 183 -10.81 2.61 -1.47
CA ASN A 183 -9.42 2.33 -1.82
C ASN A 183 -8.47 2.69 -0.65
N ASP A 184 -7.96 1.66 0.01
CA ASP A 184 -7.09 1.79 1.19
C ASP A 184 -5.67 2.25 0.87
N TYR A 185 -5.24 2.19 -0.39
CA TYR A 185 -3.93 2.70 -0.80
C TYR A 185 -3.87 4.22 -0.78
N ASP A 186 -4.97 4.85 -1.20
CA ASP A 186 -5.07 6.29 -1.44
C ASP A 186 -6.04 7.00 -0.48
N LEU A 187 -6.74 6.23 0.37
CA LEU A 187 -7.74 6.71 1.33
C LEU A 187 -8.92 7.42 0.66
N THR A 188 -9.39 6.88 -0.46
CA THR A 188 -10.46 7.47 -1.28
C THR A 188 -11.75 6.65 -1.26
N VAL A 189 -12.87 7.35 -1.47
CA VAL A 189 -14.22 6.77 -1.62
C VAL A 189 -14.84 7.37 -2.89
N GLU A 190 -15.02 6.55 -3.94
CA GLU A 190 -15.50 7.00 -5.25
C GLU A 190 -17.02 6.86 -5.36
N LEU A 191 -17.75 7.94 -5.08
CA LEU A 191 -19.21 7.93 -5.02
C LEU A 191 -19.90 8.10 -6.39
N HIS A 192 -19.21 8.67 -7.38
CA HIS A 192 -19.85 9.10 -8.64
C HIS A 192 -19.60 8.10 -9.77
N THR A 193 -18.38 7.58 -9.88
CA THR A 193 -17.99 6.63 -10.94
C THR A 193 -17.34 5.37 -10.36
N PRO A 194 -18.04 4.62 -9.49
CA PRO A 194 -17.49 3.41 -8.89
C PRO A 194 -17.25 2.34 -9.96
N LYS A 195 -16.11 1.65 -9.88
CA LYS A 195 -15.72 0.64 -10.88
C LYS A 195 -16.46 -0.68 -10.63
N PRO A 196 -17.29 -1.18 -11.57
CA PRO A 196 -17.94 -2.48 -11.45
C PRO A 196 -16.98 -3.63 -11.79
N GLY A 197 -17.37 -4.87 -11.46
CA GLY A 197 -16.61 -6.07 -11.80
C GLY A 197 -15.40 -6.31 -10.89
N ALA A 198 -15.45 -5.77 -9.67
CA ALA A 198 -14.41 -5.99 -8.67
C ALA A 198 -14.53 -7.37 -8.02
N PHE A 199 -13.40 -7.93 -7.64
CA PHE A 199 -13.29 -9.20 -6.91
C PHE A 199 -12.49 -9.00 -5.62
N LEU A 200 -12.62 -9.92 -4.67
CA LEU A 200 -11.78 -9.93 -3.47
C LEU A 200 -10.32 -10.17 -3.89
N ASN A 201 -9.40 -9.30 -3.48
CA ASN A 201 -8.01 -9.30 -3.93
C ASN A 201 -7.00 -9.02 -2.81
N ALA A 202 -7.41 -9.08 -1.54
CA ALA A 202 -6.58 -8.79 -0.37
C ALA A 202 -5.91 -7.40 -0.46
N ASP A 203 -6.70 -6.42 -0.90
CA ASP A 203 -6.32 -5.01 -1.06
C ASP A 203 -6.95 -4.11 0.02
N THR A 204 -7.44 -4.71 1.09
CA THR A 204 -8.08 -4.02 2.22
C THR A 204 -7.29 -4.20 3.51
N ALA A 205 -7.11 -3.10 4.24
CA ALA A 205 -6.59 -3.08 5.61
C ALA A 205 -7.68 -3.46 6.61
N VAL A 206 -7.94 -4.75 6.75
CA VAL A 206 -8.94 -5.27 7.70
C VAL A 206 -8.58 -4.94 9.15
N CYS A 207 -9.57 -4.89 10.05
CA CYS A 207 -9.42 -4.43 11.43
C CYS A 207 -8.29 -5.14 12.18
N GLY A 208 -8.19 -6.47 12.05
CA GLY A 208 -7.11 -7.25 12.68
C GLY A 208 -5.70 -6.90 12.18
N SER A 209 -5.56 -6.33 10.97
CA SER A 209 -4.27 -5.86 10.46
C SER A 209 -3.77 -4.59 11.17
N LEU A 210 -4.67 -3.86 11.85
CA LEU A 210 -4.33 -2.62 12.55
C LEU A 210 -3.61 -2.86 13.87
N ASP A 211 -3.75 -4.04 14.47
CA ASP A 211 -3.09 -4.41 15.74
C ASP A 211 -1.56 -4.42 15.65
N GLY A 212 -1.04 -4.54 14.43
CA GLY A 212 0.38 -4.36 14.14
C GLY A 212 0.80 -2.93 14.45
N ARG A 213 1.74 -2.80 15.39
CA ARG A 213 2.30 -1.52 15.82
C ARG A 213 3.82 -1.52 15.72
N LYS A 214 4.40 -0.36 15.42
CA LYS A 214 5.85 -0.15 15.37
C LYS A 214 6.25 0.99 16.30
N ALA A 215 7.24 0.73 17.14
CA ALA A 215 7.78 1.73 18.05
C ALA A 215 8.30 2.95 17.26
N PHE A 216 7.98 4.15 17.74
CA PHE A 216 8.48 5.38 17.13
C PHE A 216 10.01 5.46 17.26
N SER A 217 10.65 6.09 16.27
CA SER A 217 12.08 6.39 16.30
C SER A 217 12.38 7.57 15.37
N LYS A 218 13.58 8.14 15.45
CA LYS A 218 13.99 9.23 14.55
C LYS A 218 13.91 8.85 13.06
N ALA A 219 14.12 7.57 12.74
CA ALA A 219 14.07 7.04 11.38
C ALA A 219 12.74 6.33 11.06
N PHE A 220 11.68 6.65 11.81
CA PHE A 220 10.36 6.06 11.56
C PHE A 220 9.86 6.46 10.17
N GLY A 221 9.32 5.48 9.45
CA GLY A 221 8.76 5.65 8.13
C GLY A 221 7.73 4.56 7.84
N PRO A 222 7.10 4.61 6.67
CA PRO A 222 6.14 3.61 6.23
C PRO A 222 6.71 2.20 6.36
N TRP A 223 5.96 1.30 6.98
CA TRP A 223 6.37 -0.10 7.21
C TRP A 223 5.28 -1.11 6.87
N ARG A 224 4.17 -0.64 6.33
CA ARG A 224 3.02 -1.42 5.85
C ARG A 224 2.46 -0.76 4.59
N TYR A 225 1.50 -1.41 3.94
CA TYR A 225 0.95 -0.92 2.67
C TYR A 225 -0.12 0.16 2.84
N PHE A 226 -0.90 0.06 3.90
CA PHE A 226 -2.09 0.86 4.14
C PHE A 226 -1.91 1.76 5.35
N ASN A 227 -2.44 2.99 5.25
CA ASN A 227 -2.38 3.97 6.33
C ASN A 227 -3.78 4.52 6.67
N ILE A 228 -4.77 3.63 6.82
CA ILE A 228 -6.17 4.03 7.01
C ILE A 228 -6.44 4.79 8.31
N THR A 229 -5.54 4.67 9.30
CA THR A 229 -5.54 5.43 10.56
C THR A 229 -4.69 6.70 10.51
N GLU A 230 -3.96 6.93 9.42
CA GLU A 230 -3.09 8.07 9.15
C GLU A 230 -1.87 8.24 10.07
N ASP A 231 -1.65 7.31 10.99
CA ASP A 231 -0.54 7.31 11.97
C ASP A 231 0.57 6.29 11.64
N TRP A 232 0.42 5.55 10.53
CA TRP A 232 1.25 4.41 10.15
C TRP A 232 1.39 3.34 11.26
N GLY A 233 0.53 3.32 12.29
CA GLY A 233 0.59 2.34 13.38
C GLY A 233 1.80 2.57 14.27
N ILE A 234 2.22 3.82 14.36
CA ILE A 234 3.21 4.25 15.33
C ILE A 234 2.69 4.00 16.75
N ALA A 235 3.57 3.56 17.64
CA ALA A 235 3.25 3.32 19.03
C ALA A 235 4.49 3.51 19.91
N GLU A 236 4.31 3.43 21.22
CA GLU A 236 5.42 3.41 22.19
C GLU A 236 6.23 2.11 22.09
N THR A 237 5.55 0.97 21.94
CA THR A 237 6.17 -0.35 21.81
C THR A 237 5.79 -1.02 20.49
N SER A 238 6.66 -1.89 19.98
CA SER A 238 6.38 -2.63 18.74
C SER A 238 5.59 -3.89 19.06
N THR A 239 4.49 -4.09 18.34
CA THR A 239 3.71 -5.33 18.36
C THR A 239 3.71 -5.88 16.94
N ARG A 240 4.47 -6.95 16.71
CA ARG A 240 4.46 -7.63 15.42
C ARG A 240 3.24 -8.55 15.39
N ILE A 241 2.39 -8.36 14.38
CA ILE A 241 1.48 -9.43 13.96
C ILE A 241 2.37 -10.57 13.46
N GLN A 242 2.17 -11.77 13.99
CA GLN A 242 2.91 -12.93 13.50
C GLN A 242 2.62 -13.07 11.99
N PRO A 243 3.65 -13.29 11.15
CA PRO A 243 3.39 -13.64 9.76
C PRO A 243 2.48 -14.87 9.78
N ALA A 244 1.30 -14.81 9.15
CA ALA A 244 0.48 -16.01 9.09
C ALA A 244 1.24 -17.04 8.25
N ILE A 245 1.20 -18.25 8.78
CA ILE A 245 1.78 -19.42 8.16
C ILE A 245 0.84 -19.80 7.02
N LEU A 246 1.40 -19.98 5.82
CA LEU A 246 0.63 -20.45 4.67
C LEU A 246 -0.03 -21.78 5.03
N ARG A 247 -1.35 -21.78 4.98
CA ARG A 247 -2.16 -22.98 5.10
C ARG A 247 -2.02 -23.82 3.83
N GLU A 248 -2.38 -25.09 3.92
CA GLU A 248 -2.25 -26.02 2.80
C GLU A 248 -3.09 -25.60 1.59
N ASP A 249 -4.31 -25.12 1.82
CA ASP A 249 -5.20 -24.55 0.81
C ASP A 249 -4.65 -23.24 0.20
N GLU A 250 -4.03 -22.38 1.00
CA GLU A 250 -3.33 -21.18 0.52
C GLU A 250 -2.11 -21.54 -0.35
N SER A 251 -1.38 -22.59 0.02
CA SER A 251 -0.22 -23.08 -0.73
C SER A 251 -0.61 -23.65 -2.10
N ALA A 252 -1.78 -24.29 -2.19
CA ALA A 252 -2.31 -24.82 -3.44
C ALA A 252 -2.53 -23.72 -4.50
N LEU A 253 -2.76 -22.46 -4.06
CA LEU A 253 -2.89 -21.33 -4.98
C LEU A 253 -1.60 -21.12 -5.79
N LEU A 254 -0.42 -21.47 -5.28
CA LEU A 254 0.84 -21.32 -6.01
C LEU A 254 0.87 -22.16 -7.31
N GLY A 255 0.26 -23.35 -7.29
CA GLY A 255 0.26 -24.28 -8.43
C GLY A 255 -1.02 -24.25 -9.28
N THR A 256 -2.03 -23.46 -8.91
CA THR A 256 -3.34 -23.45 -9.57
C THR A 256 -3.72 -22.06 -10.10
N PRO A 257 -4.64 -21.97 -11.08
CA PRO A 257 -5.21 -20.68 -11.48
C PRO A 257 -5.81 -19.95 -10.27
N LEU A 258 -5.61 -18.64 -10.19
CA LEU A 258 -6.18 -17.85 -9.11
C LEU A 258 -7.71 -17.86 -9.21
N PRO A 259 -8.46 -18.19 -8.14
CA PRO A 259 -9.92 -17.99 -8.13
C PRO A 259 -10.23 -16.52 -8.35
N PHE A 260 -11.39 -16.15 -8.87
CA PHE A 260 -11.74 -14.73 -9.04
C PHE A 260 -11.68 -13.98 -7.70
N ASP A 261 -12.28 -14.55 -6.66
CA ASP A 261 -12.21 -14.03 -5.30
C ASP A 261 -11.11 -14.72 -4.51
N LEU A 262 -10.09 -13.97 -4.11
CA LEU A 262 -9.04 -14.50 -3.26
C LEU A 262 -9.60 -14.82 -1.86
N PRO A 263 -9.23 -15.96 -1.28
CA PRO A 263 -9.51 -16.22 0.13
C PRO A 263 -8.72 -15.24 1.01
N THR A 264 -8.95 -15.32 2.31
CA THR A 264 -8.08 -14.68 3.29
C THR A 264 -6.68 -15.24 3.13
N ILE A 265 -5.70 -14.42 2.72
CA ILE A 265 -4.32 -14.87 2.50
C ILE A 265 -3.33 -13.72 2.61
N HIS A 266 -2.10 -14.05 2.98
CA HIS A 266 -0.94 -13.18 2.72
C HIS A 266 -0.58 -13.12 1.24
N LYS A 267 -1.18 -12.16 0.54
CA LYS A 267 -1.00 -11.93 -0.89
C LYS A 267 0.47 -11.74 -1.32
N ASP A 268 1.32 -11.23 -0.44
CA ASP A 268 2.71 -10.91 -0.72
C ASP A 268 3.48 -12.10 -1.32
N LEU A 269 3.27 -13.33 -0.81
CA LEU A 269 3.92 -14.50 -1.39
C LEU A 269 3.47 -14.79 -2.83
N LEU A 270 2.18 -14.67 -3.10
CA LEU A 270 1.66 -14.91 -4.46
C LEU A 270 2.22 -13.89 -5.46
N ILE A 271 2.44 -12.64 -5.02
CA ILE A 271 3.11 -11.60 -5.82
C ILE A 271 4.55 -12.04 -6.12
N LEU A 272 5.31 -12.41 -5.09
CA LEU A 272 6.72 -12.83 -5.24
C LEU A 272 6.87 -14.09 -6.10
N ALA A 273 5.97 -15.07 -5.97
CA ALA A 273 5.95 -16.27 -6.79
C ALA A 273 5.66 -15.93 -8.26
N ALA A 274 4.62 -15.15 -8.55
CA ALA A 274 4.28 -14.73 -9.90
C ALA A 274 5.42 -13.93 -10.56
N ALA A 275 6.05 -13.04 -9.79
CA ALA A 275 7.23 -12.29 -10.22
C ALA A 275 8.40 -13.22 -10.56
N THR A 276 8.73 -14.17 -9.67
CA THR A 276 9.84 -15.12 -9.83
C THR A 276 9.66 -16.07 -11.02
N GLU A 277 8.42 -16.45 -11.31
CA GLU A 277 8.05 -17.29 -12.45
C GLU A 277 8.02 -16.51 -13.77
N GLY A 278 7.91 -15.18 -13.71
CA GLY A 278 7.71 -14.34 -14.89
C GLY A 278 6.30 -14.47 -15.49
N ASN A 279 5.30 -14.78 -14.64
CA ASN A 279 3.90 -14.89 -15.02
C ASN A 279 3.23 -13.51 -15.01
N VAL A 280 3.10 -12.89 -16.18
CA VAL A 280 2.61 -11.51 -16.33
C VAL A 280 1.16 -11.37 -15.84
N ASP A 281 0.24 -12.22 -16.31
CA ASP A 281 -1.18 -12.11 -15.96
C ASP A 281 -1.40 -12.21 -14.45
N ARG A 282 -0.70 -13.17 -13.82
CA ARG A 282 -0.78 -13.38 -12.38
C ARG A 282 -0.14 -12.24 -11.60
N TYR A 283 1.01 -11.75 -12.04
CA TYR A 283 1.70 -10.63 -11.40
C TYR A 283 0.89 -9.33 -11.49
N VAL A 284 0.37 -8.99 -12.67
CA VAL A 284 -0.47 -7.80 -12.90
C VAL A 284 -1.71 -7.81 -12.01
N ARG A 285 -2.35 -8.97 -11.87
CA ARG A 285 -3.54 -9.12 -11.02
C ARG A 285 -3.23 -8.94 -9.53
N LEU A 286 -2.11 -9.46 -9.06
CA LEU A 286 -1.80 -9.52 -7.63
C LEU A 286 -1.05 -8.30 -7.11
N ARG A 287 -0.19 -7.68 -7.93
CA ARG A 287 0.71 -6.60 -7.50
C ARG A 287 -0.03 -5.48 -6.79
N ARG A 288 0.63 -4.89 -5.79
CA ARG A 288 0.06 -3.77 -5.05
C ARG A 288 0.22 -2.48 -5.88
N PRO A 289 -0.85 -1.72 -6.14
CA PRO A 289 -0.73 -0.43 -6.82
C PRO A 289 0.21 0.51 -6.06
N GLN A 290 1.16 1.14 -6.75
CA GLN A 290 2.05 2.17 -6.19
C GLN A 290 2.84 1.76 -4.92
N ARG A 291 2.97 0.45 -4.67
CA ARG A 291 3.70 -0.11 -3.52
C ARG A 291 4.50 -1.31 -3.99
N SER A 292 5.59 -1.59 -3.31
CA SER A 292 6.38 -2.80 -3.54
C SER A 292 6.38 -3.69 -2.32
N VAL A 293 6.43 -5.00 -2.56
CA VAL A 293 6.63 -6.03 -1.55
C VAL A 293 8.12 -6.26 -1.33
N TYR A 294 8.51 -6.56 -0.08
CA TYR A 294 9.90 -6.88 0.23
C TYR A 294 10.41 -8.07 -0.60
N GLY A 295 11.50 -7.86 -1.34
CA GLY A 295 12.12 -8.86 -2.22
C GLY A 295 11.60 -8.89 -3.66
N GLU A 296 10.58 -8.10 -3.99
CA GLU A 296 9.93 -8.10 -5.30
C GLU A 296 10.90 -7.77 -6.46
N LEU A 297 11.85 -6.86 -6.24
CA LEU A 297 12.90 -6.52 -7.21
C LEU A 297 13.66 -7.76 -7.69
N HIS A 298 14.17 -8.56 -6.74
CA HIS A 298 14.97 -9.75 -7.06
C HIS A 298 14.11 -10.85 -7.72
N CYS A 299 12.86 -10.99 -7.28
CA CYS A 299 11.90 -11.90 -7.90
C CYS A 299 11.63 -11.50 -9.36
N LEU A 300 11.37 -10.21 -9.63
CA LEU A 300 11.17 -9.71 -10.99
C LEU A 300 12.41 -9.91 -11.86
N VAL A 301 13.61 -9.63 -11.33
CA VAL A 301 14.86 -9.97 -12.03
C VAL A 301 14.83 -11.45 -12.43
N SER A 302 14.61 -12.38 -11.49
CA SER A 302 14.52 -13.81 -11.79
C SER A 302 13.47 -14.16 -12.86
N GLY A 303 12.29 -13.52 -12.79
CA GLY A 303 11.21 -13.70 -13.77
C GLY A 303 11.55 -13.21 -15.17
N ILE A 304 12.21 -12.05 -15.29
CA ILE A 304 12.66 -11.50 -16.57
C ILE A 304 13.61 -12.48 -17.27
N TYR A 305 14.55 -13.09 -16.52
CA TYR A 305 15.46 -14.09 -17.08
C TYR A 305 14.69 -15.29 -17.68
N LYS A 306 13.59 -15.71 -17.05
CA LYS A 306 12.79 -16.88 -17.48
C LYS A 306 11.73 -16.58 -18.54
N SER A 307 11.22 -15.35 -18.59
CA SER A 307 10.04 -14.99 -19.38
C SER A 307 10.29 -13.76 -20.25
N THR A 308 10.31 -13.95 -21.57
CA THR A 308 10.33 -12.85 -22.55
C THR A 308 9.10 -11.95 -22.42
N ALA A 309 7.93 -12.52 -22.08
CA ALA A 309 6.71 -11.73 -21.87
C ALA A 309 6.85 -10.78 -20.69
N MET A 310 7.46 -11.21 -19.59
CA MET A 310 7.73 -10.33 -18.43
C MET A 310 8.68 -9.21 -18.79
N ALA A 311 9.74 -9.50 -19.57
CA ALA A 311 10.68 -8.48 -20.03
C ALA A 311 9.99 -7.39 -20.85
N LEU A 312 9.19 -7.78 -21.85
CA LEU A 312 8.44 -6.87 -22.72
C LEU A 312 7.37 -6.07 -21.95
N TRP A 313 6.68 -6.71 -21.01
CA TRP A 313 5.68 -6.05 -20.20
C TRP A 313 6.30 -4.98 -19.30
N LEU A 314 7.40 -5.27 -18.59
CA LEU A 314 8.09 -4.28 -17.77
C LEU A 314 8.69 -3.13 -18.60
N GLU A 315 9.25 -3.41 -19.79
CA GLU A 315 9.72 -2.37 -20.71
C GLU A 315 8.59 -1.40 -21.09
N SER A 316 7.36 -1.89 -21.19
CA SER A 316 6.17 -1.07 -21.49
C SER A 316 5.57 -0.38 -20.25
N ASN A 317 6.01 -0.74 -19.03
CA ASN A 317 5.48 -0.24 -17.76
C ASN A 317 6.63 0.24 -16.84
N PRO A 318 7.37 1.29 -17.24
CA PRO A 318 8.55 1.74 -16.50
C PRO A 318 8.22 2.29 -15.10
N ASP A 319 7.01 2.81 -14.89
CA ASP A 319 6.52 3.23 -13.58
C ASP A 319 6.58 2.08 -12.56
N VAL A 320 6.20 0.87 -12.97
CA VAL A 320 6.27 -0.33 -12.14
C VAL A 320 7.71 -0.63 -11.74
N MET A 321 8.64 -0.56 -12.69
CA MET A 321 10.07 -0.78 -12.42
C MET A 321 10.60 0.23 -11.38
N HIS A 322 10.22 1.50 -11.52
CA HIS A 322 10.63 2.55 -10.58
C HIS A 322 10.03 2.37 -9.18
N ILE A 323 8.75 1.99 -9.08
CA ILE A 323 8.09 1.71 -7.80
C ILE A 323 8.80 0.57 -7.06
N VAL A 324 9.10 -0.53 -7.76
CA VAL A 324 9.73 -1.71 -7.17
C VAL A 324 11.18 -1.45 -6.78
N ALA A 325 11.95 -0.76 -7.63
CA ALA A 325 13.34 -0.40 -7.32
C ALA A 325 13.42 0.55 -6.13
N ALA A 326 12.59 1.59 -6.08
CA ALA A 326 12.64 2.61 -5.04
C ALA A 326 12.38 2.09 -3.62
N ALA A 327 11.82 0.89 -3.46
CA ALA A 327 11.67 0.24 -2.17
C ALA A 327 12.99 -0.30 -1.58
N TRP A 328 14.01 -0.48 -2.43
CA TRP A 328 15.37 -0.87 -2.04
C TRP A 328 16.34 0.29 -2.19
N ASP A 329 16.55 0.73 -3.43
CA ASP A 329 17.38 1.87 -3.81
C ASP A 329 16.84 2.43 -5.14
N LYS A 330 16.75 3.76 -5.26
CA LYS A 330 16.26 4.39 -6.50
C LYS A 330 17.17 4.08 -7.70
N ASP A 331 18.44 3.81 -7.46
CA ASP A 331 19.41 3.47 -8.50
C ASP A 331 19.33 2.00 -8.97
N ASP A 332 18.54 1.17 -8.28
CA ASP A 332 18.39 -0.27 -8.60
C ASP A 332 17.47 -0.56 -9.78
N VAL A 333 16.83 0.46 -10.38
CA VAL A 333 16.09 0.27 -11.64
C VAL A 333 16.99 -0.29 -12.76
N SER A 334 18.29 0.04 -12.70
CA SER A 334 19.33 -0.50 -13.57
C SER A 334 19.43 -2.04 -13.51
N ALA A 335 19.10 -2.67 -12.38
CA ALA A 335 19.09 -4.13 -12.25
C ALA A 335 18.00 -4.78 -13.13
N LEU A 336 16.80 -4.19 -13.16
CA LEU A 336 15.71 -4.65 -14.02
C LEU A 336 16.03 -4.41 -15.50
N ARG A 337 16.58 -3.23 -15.86
CA ARG A 337 17.03 -2.94 -17.23
C ARG A 337 18.08 -3.92 -17.71
N ARG A 338 19.10 -4.20 -16.89
CA ARG A 338 20.12 -5.23 -17.16
C ARG A 338 19.47 -6.59 -17.43
N ALA A 339 18.53 -7.02 -16.59
CA ALA A 339 17.83 -8.28 -16.79
C ALA A 339 17.05 -8.30 -18.12
N ILE A 340 16.39 -7.20 -18.49
CA ILE A 340 15.66 -7.05 -19.77
C ILE A 340 16.64 -7.20 -20.93
N TYR A 341 17.73 -6.42 -20.96
CA TYR A 341 18.75 -6.53 -22.00
C TYR A 341 19.34 -7.94 -22.10
N ALA A 342 19.60 -8.59 -20.96
CA ALA A 342 20.08 -9.96 -20.91
C ALA A 342 19.10 -10.91 -21.61
N ARG A 343 17.79 -10.82 -21.31
CA ARG A 343 16.76 -11.66 -21.91
C ARG A 343 16.65 -11.46 -23.41
N HIS A 344 16.77 -10.23 -23.91
CA HIS A 344 16.82 -9.97 -25.35
C HIS A 344 18.04 -10.61 -26.01
N VAL A 345 19.23 -10.46 -25.43
CA VAL A 345 20.45 -11.10 -25.94
C VAL A 345 20.31 -12.62 -26.02
N MET A 346 19.77 -13.26 -24.97
CA MET A 346 19.48 -14.71 -24.96
C MET A 346 18.53 -15.15 -26.07
N ASN A 347 17.62 -14.28 -26.48
CA ASN A 347 16.72 -14.49 -27.62
C ASN A 347 17.35 -14.13 -28.98
N ASN A 348 18.67 -13.90 -29.05
CA ASN A 348 19.40 -13.45 -30.23
C ASN A 348 19.06 -12.03 -30.70
N ASP A 349 18.45 -11.22 -29.85
CA ASP A 349 18.14 -9.82 -30.13
C ASP A 349 19.11 -8.89 -29.39
N THR A 350 20.00 -8.25 -30.13
CA THR A 350 20.94 -7.25 -29.60
C THR A 350 20.52 -5.82 -29.93
N SER A 351 19.38 -5.63 -30.59
CA SER A 351 18.96 -4.32 -31.10
C SER A 351 18.78 -3.31 -29.97
N ARG A 352 18.19 -3.74 -28.85
CA ARG A 352 17.97 -2.94 -27.64
C ARG A 352 19.26 -2.41 -27.00
N LEU A 353 20.39 -3.12 -27.18
CA LEU A 353 21.70 -2.70 -26.65
C LEU A 353 22.50 -1.90 -27.67
N LEU A 354 22.54 -2.36 -28.92
CA LEU A 354 23.45 -1.83 -29.94
C LEU A 354 22.87 -0.64 -30.72
N LYS A 355 21.54 -0.47 -30.72
CA LYS A 355 20.86 0.61 -31.44
C LYS A 355 20.18 1.62 -30.51
N ALA A 356 20.43 1.53 -29.20
CA ALA A 356 19.90 2.49 -28.25
C ALA A 356 20.46 3.90 -28.52
N ASP A 357 19.60 4.91 -28.42
CA ASP A 357 19.97 6.32 -28.49
C ASP A 357 19.30 7.07 -27.31
N PRO A 358 20.08 7.58 -26.33
CA PRO A 358 21.54 7.48 -26.23
C PRO A 358 22.04 6.03 -26.02
N PRO A 359 23.33 5.75 -26.28
CA PRO A 359 23.90 4.43 -26.03
C PRO A 359 23.70 3.97 -24.59
N VAL A 360 23.36 2.69 -24.40
CA VAL A 360 23.24 2.10 -23.06
C VAL A 360 24.55 2.30 -22.29
N PRO A 361 24.54 2.83 -21.06
CA PRO A 361 25.74 2.99 -20.24
C PRO A 361 26.41 1.65 -19.90
N ASP A 362 27.72 1.64 -19.65
CA ASP A 362 28.47 0.41 -19.38
C ASP A 362 28.00 -0.30 -18.09
N GLU A 363 27.58 0.47 -17.09
CA GLU A 363 27.01 0.01 -15.81
C GLU A 363 25.66 -0.70 -15.95
N GLU A 364 24.92 -0.40 -17.05
CA GLU A 364 23.65 -1.04 -17.40
C GLU A 364 23.83 -2.22 -18.38
N LEU A 365 25.06 -2.60 -18.73
CA LEU A 365 25.28 -3.77 -19.58
C LEU A 365 25.02 -5.06 -18.80
N PRO A 366 24.31 -6.03 -19.37
CA PRO A 366 24.01 -7.28 -18.69
C PRO A 366 25.26 -8.14 -18.53
N TYR A 367 25.43 -8.70 -17.34
CA TYR A 367 26.50 -9.65 -17.08
C TYR A 367 26.11 -11.09 -17.46
N TRP A 368 24.97 -11.57 -16.95
CA TRP A 368 24.53 -12.94 -17.14
C TRP A 368 23.68 -13.04 -18.41
N ILE A 369 24.23 -13.59 -19.50
CA ILE A 369 23.56 -13.62 -20.83
C ILE A 369 23.39 -15.03 -21.40
N TRP A 370 23.48 -16.07 -20.57
CA TRP A 370 23.57 -17.48 -21.01
C TRP A 370 22.58 -18.44 -20.35
N TYR A 371 21.78 -18.00 -19.38
CA TYR A 371 20.78 -18.84 -18.71
C TYR A 371 19.46 -18.08 -18.59
N PRO A 372 18.29 -18.72 -18.80
CA PRO A 372 18.08 -20.15 -19.06
C PRO A 372 18.24 -20.55 -20.54
N THR A 373 18.43 -19.57 -21.43
CA THR A 373 18.56 -19.84 -22.87
C THR A 373 19.88 -19.30 -23.37
N LEU A 374 20.67 -20.15 -24.03
CA LEU A 374 21.97 -19.77 -24.59
C LEU A 374 21.78 -19.05 -25.94
N PRO A 375 22.37 -17.86 -26.13
CA PRO A 375 22.38 -17.20 -27.43
C PRO A 375 23.22 -17.97 -28.47
N SER A 376 22.97 -17.68 -29.75
CA SER A 376 23.75 -18.20 -30.86
C SER A 376 25.18 -17.67 -30.83
N THR A 377 26.12 -18.47 -31.34
CA THR A 377 27.53 -18.07 -31.41
C THR A 377 27.70 -16.83 -32.27
N HIS A 378 26.90 -16.72 -33.34
CA HIS A 378 26.86 -15.54 -34.21
C HIS A 378 26.47 -14.27 -33.46
N THR A 379 25.43 -14.34 -32.61
CA THR A 379 25.01 -13.23 -31.76
C THR A 379 26.12 -12.82 -30.81
N LEU A 380 26.78 -13.78 -30.15
CA LEU A 380 27.87 -13.50 -29.19
C LEU A 380 29.07 -12.83 -29.86
N VAL A 381 29.48 -13.30 -31.05
CA VAL A 381 30.58 -12.69 -31.82
C VAL A 381 30.23 -11.26 -32.21
N LYS A 382 29.06 -11.06 -32.82
CA LYS A 382 28.59 -9.71 -33.20
C LYS A 382 28.50 -8.76 -32.02
N LEU A 383 28.00 -9.24 -30.88
CA LEU A 383 27.89 -8.43 -29.67
C LEU A 383 29.26 -8.03 -29.12
N ALA A 384 30.22 -8.97 -29.09
CA ALA A 384 31.58 -8.72 -28.62
C ALA A 384 32.39 -7.76 -29.52
N GLU A 385 32.10 -7.78 -30.83
CA GLU A 385 32.67 -6.85 -31.81
C GLU A 385 32.07 -5.45 -31.67
N ALA A 386 30.74 -5.36 -31.61
CA ALA A 386 30.02 -4.09 -31.58
C ALA A 386 30.05 -3.39 -30.20
N ARG A 387 30.12 -4.15 -29.10
CA ARG A 387 30.21 -3.62 -27.73
C ARG A 387 31.38 -4.26 -26.98
N PRO A 388 32.62 -3.74 -27.11
CA PRO A 388 33.81 -4.33 -26.50
C PRO A 388 33.73 -4.55 -24.98
N ALA A 389 32.98 -3.70 -24.26
CA ALA A 389 32.73 -3.85 -22.83
C ALA A 389 32.03 -5.18 -22.45
N MET A 390 31.37 -5.85 -23.39
CA MET A 390 30.69 -7.13 -23.18
C MET A 390 31.50 -8.38 -23.58
N ARG A 391 32.77 -8.23 -23.99
CA ARG A 391 33.60 -9.35 -24.48
C ARG A 391 33.72 -10.48 -23.46
N GLN A 392 33.95 -10.17 -22.19
CA GLN A 392 34.11 -11.17 -21.14
C GLN A 392 32.84 -11.99 -20.92
N GLN A 393 31.69 -11.33 -20.95
CA GLN A 393 30.36 -11.91 -20.82
C GLN A 393 30.09 -12.86 -21.99
N CYS A 394 30.45 -12.45 -23.22
CA CYS A 394 30.31 -13.28 -24.41
C CYS A 394 31.20 -14.52 -24.39
N ILE A 395 32.45 -14.39 -23.91
CA ILE A 395 33.38 -15.54 -23.75
C ILE A 395 32.81 -16.55 -22.75
N ARG A 396 32.31 -16.08 -21.59
CA ARG A 396 31.69 -16.94 -20.57
C ARG A 396 30.49 -17.69 -21.14
N ALA A 397 29.57 -16.98 -21.82
CA ALA A 397 28.43 -17.61 -22.48
C ALA A 397 28.84 -18.66 -23.52
N GLY A 398 29.92 -18.40 -24.27
CA GLY A 398 30.48 -19.36 -25.23
C GLY A 398 31.09 -20.61 -24.57
N ALA A 399 31.66 -20.49 -23.37
CA ALA A 399 32.20 -21.63 -22.62
C ALA A 399 31.11 -22.56 -22.09
N GLU A 400 30.03 -22.00 -21.55
CA GLU A 400 28.84 -22.74 -21.08
C GLU A 400 28.21 -23.58 -22.20
N LYS A 401 28.18 -23.04 -23.42
CA LYS A 401 27.68 -23.75 -24.60
C LYS A 401 28.51 -24.98 -24.96
N LYS A 402 29.83 -24.92 -24.76
CA LYS A 402 30.72 -26.08 -25.00
C LYS A 402 30.46 -27.20 -24.00
N GLN A 403 30.20 -26.86 -22.73
CA GLN A 403 29.86 -27.82 -21.68
C GLN A 403 28.48 -28.45 -21.87
N ALA A 404 27.49 -27.69 -22.37
CA ALA A 404 26.15 -28.24 -22.66
C ALA A 404 26.10 -29.13 -23.92
N SER A 405 27.14 -29.10 -24.77
CA SER A 405 27.23 -29.88 -26.01
C SER A 405 28.17 -31.10 -25.90
N SER A 406 28.80 -31.28 -24.74
CA SER A 406 29.66 -32.42 -24.36
C SER A 406 28.92 -33.31 -23.38
#